data_AF-A0A7Y3LDX9-F1
#
_entry.id   AF-A0A7Y3LDX9-F1
#
_cell.length_a   1.000
_cell.length_b   1.000
_cell.length_c   1.000
_cell.angle_alpha   90.00
_cell.angle_beta   90.00
_cell.angle_gamma   90.00
#
_symmetry.space_group_name_H-M   'P 1'
#
loop_
_entity.id
_entity.type
_entity.pdbx_description
1 polymer ?
#
loop_
_entity_poly.entity_id
_entity_poly.type
_entity_poly.pdbx_seq_one_letter_code
_entity_poly.pdbx_strand_id
1 'polypeptide(L)'
;MPVTKRQTALKSVSSASDQMLAAIEEISRTAQRAVESAGSAVSSVANAQGSMGDLMAESAAIAVVTSDIQGIARQTNLLALNAAIEAARAGGAGRGFAVVASEVKDLARDAGLAAEQIDQRVDTVQSAVNRATEAVKAIAEEVQGMKDLQATIAKAVEEQTRITSELQEVVRRALGG
;
A
#
# COMPACT_ATOMS: atom_id res chain seq x y z
N MET A 1 49.71 -27.32 -38.78
CA MET A 1 48.50 -27.86 -38.12
C MET A 1 48.28 -27.37 -36.68
N PRO A 2 49.28 -27.26 -35.77
CA PRO A 2 49.02 -26.79 -34.39
C PRO A 2 48.80 -25.28 -34.26
N VAL A 3 49.51 -24.45 -35.03
CA VAL A 3 49.37 -22.97 -35.01
C VAL A 3 47.99 -22.51 -35.46
N THR A 4 47.42 -23.14 -36.49
CA THR A 4 46.07 -22.86 -36.99
C THR A 4 44.97 -23.21 -35.99
N LYS A 5 45.11 -24.30 -35.22
CA LYS A 5 44.16 -24.65 -34.15
C LYS A 5 44.17 -23.61 -33.01
N ARG A 6 45.36 -23.13 -32.61
CA ARG A 6 45.51 -22.06 -31.59
C ARG A 6 44.88 -20.74 -32.05
N GLN A 7 45.11 -20.35 -33.30
CA GLN A 7 44.57 -19.12 -33.86
C GLN A 7 43.03 -19.16 -33.98
N THR A 8 42.45 -20.30 -34.38
CA THR A 8 40.99 -20.49 -34.40
C THR A 8 40.40 -20.42 -32.99
N ALA A 9 41.02 -21.08 -32.01
CA ALA A 9 40.57 -21.03 -30.61
C ALA A 9 40.59 -19.60 -30.05
N LEU A 10 41.67 -18.84 -30.29
CA LEU A 10 41.77 -17.44 -29.86
C LEU A 10 40.73 -16.54 -30.55
N LYS A 11 40.44 -16.74 -31.84
CA LYS A 11 39.33 -16.03 -32.52
C LYS A 11 37.97 -16.36 -31.92
N SER A 12 37.73 -17.63 -31.56
CA SER A 12 36.50 -18.02 -30.85
C SER A 12 36.37 -17.34 -29.49
N VAL A 13 37.47 -17.25 -28.73
CA VAL A 13 37.48 -16.53 -27.44
C VAL A 13 37.24 -15.03 -27.63
N SER A 14 37.84 -14.41 -28.66
CA SER A 14 37.56 -13.00 -29.01
C SER A 14 36.07 -12.78 -29.28
N SER A 15 35.47 -13.61 -30.14
CA SER A 15 34.04 -13.52 -30.48
C SER A 15 33.15 -13.75 -29.25
N ALA A 16 33.50 -14.69 -28.38
CA ALA A 16 32.76 -14.93 -27.14
C ALA A 16 32.87 -13.74 -26.17
N SER A 17 34.02 -13.05 -26.14
CA SER A 17 34.22 -11.84 -25.34
C SER A 17 33.39 -10.66 -25.87
N ASP A 18 33.31 -10.51 -27.21
CA ASP A 18 32.44 -9.50 -27.83
C ASP A 18 30.96 -9.74 -27.51
N GLN A 19 30.52 -11.01 -27.57
CA GLN A 19 29.17 -11.40 -27.17
C GLN A 19 28.91 -11.17 -25.68
N MET A 20 29.90 -11.43 -24.82
CA MET A 20 29.80 -11.18 -23.39
C MET A 20 29.64 -9.68 -23.09
N LEU A 21 30.41 -8.80 -23.74
CA LEU A 21 30.24 -7.35 -23.58
C LEU A 21 28.85 -6.88 -24.00
N ALA A 22 28.33 -7.38 -25.13
CA ALA A 22 26.98 -7.06 -25.57
C ALA A 22 25.92 -7.49 -24.55
N ALA A 23 26.08 -8.68 -23.95
CA ALA A 23 25.20 -9.17 -22.89
C ALA A 23 25.32 -8.31 -21.61
N ILE A 24 26.52 -7.90 -21.22
CA ILE A 24 26.74 -7.02 -20.05
C ILE A 24 26.07 -5.66 -20.26
N GLU A 25 26.17 -5.07 -21.46
CA GLU A 25 25.46 -3.82 -21.78
C GLU A 25 23.93 -3.98 -21.68
N GLU A 26 23.39 -5.11 -22.14
CA GLU A 26 21.96 -5.40 -22.01
C GLU A 26 21.52 -5.58 -20.56
N ILE A 27 22.32 -6.28 -19.74
CA ILE A 27 22.10 -6.42 -18.29
C ILE A 27 22.11 -5.04 -17.63
N SER A 28 23.09 -4.20 -17.96
CA SER A 28 23.20 -2.83 -17.44
C SER A 28 21.96 -1.99 -17.77
N ARG A 29 21.52 -2.00 -19.04
CA ARG A 29 20.29 -1.32 -19.46
C ARG A 29 19.06 -1.83 -18.72
N THR A 30 18.94 -3.15 -18.56
CA THR A 30 17.78 -3.77 -17.89
C THR A 30 17.77 -3.46 -16.39
N ALA A 31 18.93 -3.48 -15.74
CA ALA A 31 19.09 -3.07 -14.35
C ALA A 31 18.63 -1.62 -14.15
N GLN A 32 19.12 -0.70 -14.98
CA GLN A 32 18.74 0.72 -14.91
C GLN A 32 17.22 0.93 -15.03
N ARG A 33 16.56 0.25 -15.97
CA ARG A 33 15.09 0.32 -16.11
C ARG A 33 14.37 -0.21 -14.87
N ALA A 34 14.92 -1.22 -14.21
CA ALA A 34 14.37 -1.72 -12.96
C ALA A 34 14.58 -0.72 -11.79
N VAL A 35 15.62 0.15 -11.79
CA VAL A 35 15.76 1.25 -10.82
C VAL A 35 14.63 2.25 -11.00
N GLU A 36 14.38 2.66 -12.24
CA GLU A 36 13.32 3.63 -12.57
C GLU A 36 11.93 3.09 -12.19
N SER A 37 11.69 1.81 -12.46
CA SER A 37 10.46 1.12 -12.05
C SER A 37 10.32 1.08 -10.53
N ALA A 38 11.38 0.72 -9.80
CA ALA A 38 11.38 0.73 -8.34
C ALA A 38 11.14 2.14 -7.77
N GLY A 39 11.74 3.18 -8.37
CA GLY A 39 11.48 4.58 -8.00
C GLY A 39 10.02 4.98 -8.18
N SER A 40 9.40 4.54 -9.28
CA SER A 40 7.97 4.76 -9.54
C SER A 40 7.09 4.02 -8.52
N ALA A 41 7.47 2.80 -8.14
CA ALA A 41 6.78 2.03 -7.11
C ALA A 41 6.82 2.73 -5.73
N VAL A 42 7.97 3.31 -5.34
CA VAL A 42 8.07 4.10 -4.09
C VAL A 42 7.09 5.26 -4.07
N SER A 43 6.95 5.99 -5.18
CA SER A 43 5.98 7.10 -5.29
C SER A 43 4.54 6.59 -5.14
N SER A 44 4.19 5.49 -5.81
CA SER A 44 2.86 4.86 -5.68
C SER A 44 2.56 4.40 -4.26
N VAL A 45 3.55 3.80 -3.58
CA VAL A 45 3.45 3.41 -2.16
C VAL A 45 3.19 4.61 -1.27
N ALA A 46 3.94 5.70 -1.44
CA ALA A 46 3.76 6.93 -0.65
C ALA A 46 2.36 7.54 -0.85
N ASN A 47 1.86 7.56 -2.09
CA ASN A 47 0.51 8.03 -2.38
C ASN A 47 -0.56 7.14 -1.73
N ALA A 48 -0.40 5.81 -1.80
CA ALA A 48 -1.31 4.86 -1.16
C ALA A 48 -1.34 5.04 0.37
N GLN A 49 -0.18 5.24 1.01
CA GLN A 49 -0.10 5.54 2.44
C GLN A 49 -0.82 6.84 2.80
N GLY A 50 -0.66 7.88 1.98
CA GLY A 50 -1.39 9.15 2.15
C GLY A 50 -2.90 8.95 2.12
N SER A 51 -3.42 8.29 1.07
CA SER A 51 -4.86 8.02 0.94
C SER A 51 -5.40 7.15 2.07
N MET A 52 -4.63 6.19 2.58
CA MET A 52 -5.01 5.40 3.76
C MET A 52 -5.06 6.25 5.03
N GLY A 53 -4.13 7.20 5.19
CA GLY A 53 -4.16 8.18 6.28
C GLY A 53 -5.42 9.05 6.25
N ASP A 54 -5.77 9.57 5.07
CA ASP A 54 -6.99 10.36 4.89
C ASP A 54 -8.25 9.54 5.21
N LEU A 55 -8.34 8.30 4.72
CA LEU A 55 -9.45 7.40 5.04
C LEU A 55 -9.58 7.10 6.53
N MET A 56 -8.46 6.97 7.24
CA MET A 56 -8.45 6.77 8.69
C MET A 56 -8.99 8.00 9.42
N ALA A 57 -8.56 9.20 9.01
CA ALA A 57 -9.03 10.46 9.58
C ALA A 57 -10.54 10.67 9.35
N GLU A 58 -11.02 10.43 8.13
CA GLU A 58 -12.44 10.52 7.79
C GLU A 58 -13.28 9.49 8.57
N SER A 59 -12.78 8.26 8.69
CA SER A 59 -13.44 7.21 9.49
C SER A 59 -13.53 7.59 10.97
N ALA A 60 -12.49 8.21 11.53
CA ALA A 60 -12.51 8.72 12.89
C ALA A 60 -13.50 9.89 13.07
N ALA A 61 -13.60 10.78 12.09
CA ALA A 61 -14.60 11.85 12.10
C ALA A 61 -16.04 11.29 12.09
N ILE A 62 -16.31 10.25 11.30
CA ILE A 62 -17.60 9.56 11.30
C ILE A 62 -17.89 8.96 12.68
N ALA A 63 -16.91 8.33 13.33
CA ALA A 63 -17.07 7.75 14.67
C ALA A 63 -17.46 8.79 15.74
N VAL A 64 -16.94 10.01 15.64
CA VAL A 64 -17.34 11.11 16.53
C VAL A 64 -18.80 11.47 16.30
N VAL A 65 -19.20 11.64 15.03
CA VAL A 65 -20.59 11.99 14.67
C VAL A 65 -21.58 10.90 15.07
N THR A 66 -21.25 9.61 14.91
CA THR A 66 -22.11 8.51 15.37
C THR A 66 -22.25 8.48 16.87
N SER A 67 -21.19 8.78 17.62
CA SER A 67 -21.24 8.91 19.08
C SER A 67 -22.18 10.04 19.53
N ASP A 68 -22.12 11.19 18.85
CA ASP A 68 -23.02 12.32 19.11
C ASP A 68 -24.48 11.95 18.84
N ILE A 69 -24.76 11.26 17.73
CA ILE A 69 -26.12 10.78 17.40
C ILE A 69 -26.63 9.83 18.48
N GLN A 70 -25.80 8.91 18.97
CA GLN A 70 -26.18 8.03 20.09
C GLN A 70 -26.49 8.85 21.36
N GLY A 71 -25.73 9.91 21.63
CA GLY A 71 -26.00 10.84 22.73
C GLY A 71 -27.36 11.53 22.60
N ILE A 72 -27.65 12.06 21.41
CA ILE A 72 -28.92 12.72 21.08
C ILE A 72 -30.08 11.72 21.20
N ALA A 73 -29.92 10.50 20.69
CA ALA A 73 -30.92 9.43 20.80
C ALA A 73 -31.24 9.10 22.27
N ARG A 74 -30.21 8.95 23.13
CA ARG A 74 -30.40 8.71 24.57
C ARG A 74 -31.13 9.85 25.26
N GLN A 75 -30.75 11.10 24.97
CA GLN A 75 -31.40 12.28 25.55
C GLN A 75 -32.86 12.41 25.08
N THR A 76 -33.12 12.15 23.79
CA THR A 76 -34.46 12.20 23.20
C THR A 76 -35.37 11.12 23.81
N ASN A 77 -34.85 9.91 24.00
CA ASN A 77 -35.55 8.82 24.69
C ASN A 77 -35.91 9.19 26.14
N LEU A 78 -35.00 9.87 26.86
CA LEU A 78 -35.25 10.33 28.23
C LEU A 78 -36.32 11.44 28.27
N LEU A 79 -36.28 12.39 27.33
CA LEU A 79 -37.30 13.43 27.19
C LEU A 79 -38.68 12.84 26.85
N ALA A 80 -38.72 11.87 25.94
CA ALA A 80 -39.94 11.16 25.57
C ALA A 80 -40.53 10.38 26.76
N LEU A 81 -39.68 9.74 27.58
CA LEU A 81 -40.10 9.07 28.80
C LEU A 81 -40.72 10.07 29.80
N ASN A 82 -40.09 11.22 30.02
CA ASN A 82 -40.64 12.26 30.90
C ASN A 82 -41.99 12.78 30.38
N ALA A 83 -42.12 12.98 29.07
CA ALA A 83 -43.38 13.38 28.44
C ALA A 83 -44.48 12.31 28.63
N ALA A 84 -44.14 11.02 28.52
CA ALA A 84 -45.08 9.92 28.77
C ALA A 84 -45.56 9.89 30.24
N ILE A 85 -44.66 10.15 31.20
CA ILE A 85 -45.01 10.26 32.62
C ILE A 85 -45.97 11.41 32.86
N GLU A 86 -45.69 12.60 32.31
CA GLU A 86 -46.55 13.77 32.50
C GLU A 86 -47.91 13.60 31.79
N ALA A 87 -47.92 12.95 30.62
CA ALA A 87 -49.15 12.59 29.92
C ALA A 87 -50.02 11.63 30.75
N ALA A 88 -49.42 10.64 31.42
CA ALA A 88 -50.13 9.75 32.33
C ALA A 88 -50.70 10.52 33.53
N ARG A 89 -49.95 11.50 34.06
CA ARG A 89 -50.37 12.36 35.18
C ARG A 89 -51.55 13.26 34.82
N ALA A 90 -51.61 13.73 33.58
CA ALA A 90 -52.74 14.50 33.04
C ALA A 90 -54.01 13.64 32.79
N GLY A 91 -53.93 12.32 32.96
CA GLY A 91 -55.05 11.40 32.84
C GLY A 91 -55.73 11.46 31.47
N GLY A 92 -57.05 11.65 31.45
CA GLY A 92 -57.84 11.65 30.20
C GLY A 92 -57.44 12.73 29.20
N ALA A 93 -56.91 13.87 29.66
CA ALA A 93 -56.47 14.99 28.84
C ALA A 93 -55.11 14.76 28.17
N GLY A 94 -54.28 13.86 28.72
CA GLY A 94 -52.93 13.56 28.23
C GLY A 94 -52.87 12.46 27.16
N ARG A 95 -54.00 11.84 26.77
CA ARG A 95 -53.99 10.65 25.87
C ARG A 95 -53.30 10.89 24.53
N GLY A 96 -53.51 12.04 23.89
CA GLY A 96 -52.82 12.38 22.63
C GLY A 96 -51.31 12.57 22.81
N PHE A 97 -50.91 13.23 23.91
CA PHE A 97 -49.50 13.40 24.26
C PHE A 97 -48.81 12.08 24.59
N ALA A 98 -49.53 11.12 25.20
CA ALA A 98 -48.99 9.80 25.49
C ALA A 98 -48.63 9.02 24.21
N VAL A 99 -49.44 9.13 23.15
CA VAL A 99 -49.16 8.49 21.85
C VAL A 99 -47.91 9.10 21.22
N VAL A 100 -47.84 10.43 21.15
CA VAL A 100 -46.68 11.14 20.60
C VAL A 100 -45.42 10.80 21.40
N ALA A 101 -45.49 10.78 22.73
CA ALA A 101 -44.36 10.41 23.57
C ALA A 101 -43.87 8.97 23.30
N SER A 102 -44.78 8.03 23.03
CA SER A 102 -44.40 6.67 22.63
C SER A 102 -43.70 6.64 21.28
N GLU A 103 -44.24 7.34 20.27
CA GLU A 103 -43.63 7.40 18.93
C GLU A 103 -42.24 8.04 18.95
N VAL A 104 -42.06 9.14 19.69
CA VAL A 104 -40.73 9.77 19.85
C VAL A 104 -39.75 8.83 20.55
N LYS A 105 -40.22 8.07 21.55
CA LYS A 105 -39.40 7.08 22.25
C LYS A 105 -38.91 5.97 21.32
N ASP A 106 -39.81 5.42 20.50
CA ASP A 106 -39.46 4.38 19.53
C ASP A 106 -38.50 4.92 18.47
N LEU A 107 -38.75 6.13 17.93
CA LEU A 107 -37.87 6.78 16.97
C LEU A 107 -36.47 7.05 17.53
N ALA A 108 -36.39 7.47 18.80
CA ALA A 108 -35.12 7.69 19.48
C ALA A 108 -34.34 6.38 19.68
N ARG A 109 -35.02 5.28 20.02
CA ARG A 109 -34.40 3.96 20.12
C ARG A 109 -33.85 3.51 18.76
N ASP A 110 -34.65 3.62 17.71
CA ASP A 110 -34.27 3.17 16.37
C ASP A 110 -33.09 4.00 15.82
N ALA A 111 -33.06 5.31 16.10
CA ALA A 111 -31.92 6.17 15.79
C ALA A 111 -30.64 5.73 16.53
N GLY A 112 -30.75 5.38 17.82
CA GLY A 112 -29.63 4.86 18.60
C GLY A 112 -29.05 3.55 18.04
N LEU A 113 -29.94 2.62 17.68
CA LEU A 113 -29.56 1.34 17.05
C LEU A 113 -28.91 1.54 15.68
N ALA A 114 -29.43 2.46 14.87
CA ALA A 114 -28.82 2.80 13.57
C ALA A 114 -27.40 3.38 13.75
N ALA A 115 -27.22 4.27 14.72
CA ALA A 115 -25.90 4.84 15.02
C ALA A 115 -24.89 3.78 15.50
N GLU A 116 -25.31 2.83 16.33
CA GLU A 116 -24.49 1.67 16.74
C GLU A 116 -24.08 0.79 15.55
N GLN A 117 -24.99 0.54 14.60
CA GLN A 117 -24.65 -0.23 13.39
C GLN A 117 -23.65 0.51 12.49
N ILE A 118 -23.72 1.84 12.42
CA ILE A 118 -22.75 2.63 11.66
C ILE A 118 -21.38 2.54 12.35
N ASP A 119 -21.34 2.67 13.67
CA ASP A 119 -20.12 2.56 14.48
C ASP A 119 -19.37 1.23 14.21
N GLN A 120 -20.08 0.11 14.26
CA GLN A 120 -19.51 -1.22 13.94
C GLN A 120 -18.97 -1.31 12.50
N ARG A 121 -19.62 -0.63 11.54
CA ARG A 121 -19.14 -0.58 10.15
C ARG A 121 -17.88 0.26 10.04
N VAL A 122 -17.81 1.39 10.76
CA VAL A 122 -16.63 2.24 10.82
C VAL A 122 -15.43 1.47 11.40
N ASP A 123 -15.61 0.73 12.49
CA ASP A 123 -14.57 -0.12 13.07
C ASP A 123 -14.03 -1.15 12.06
N THR A 124 -14.94 -1.75 11.28
CA THR A 124 -14.58 -2.69 10.22
C THR A 124 -13.74 -2.02 9.12
N VAL A 125 -14.11 -0.80 8.73
CA VAL A 125 -13.38 0.00 7.74
C VAL A 125 -11.99 0.38 8.27
N GLN A 126 -11.89 0.91 9.50
CA GLN A 126 -10.61 1.26 10.12
C GLN A 126 -9.69 0.03 10.22
N SER A 127 -10.22 -1.12 10.61
CA SER A 127 -9.49 -2.38 10.64
C SER A 127 -8.99 -2.80 9.26
N ALA A 128 -9.77 -2.60 8.20
CA ALA A 128 -9.36 -2.87 6.83
C ALA A 128 -8.27 -1.92 6.35
N VAL A 129 -8.38 -0.63 6.66
CA VAL A 129 -7.36 0.39 6.35
C VAL A 129 -6.03 0.06 7.05
N ASN A 130 -6.08 -0.36 8.32
CA ASN A 130 -4.88 -0.80 9.05
C ASN A 130 -4.20 -2.00 8.37
N ARG A 131 -4.95 -3.03 7.99
CA ARG A 131 -4.39 -4.18 7.25
C ARG A 131 -3.78 -3.75 5.91
N ALA A 132 -4.43 -2.84 5.20
CA ALA A 132 -3.93 -2.33 3.93
C ALA A 132 -2.63 -1.51 4.14
N THR A 133 -2.55 -0.74 5.22
CA THR A 133 -1.36 0.04 5.59
C THR A 133 -0.16 -0.88 5.85
N GLU A 134 -0.35 -1.96 6.60
CA GLU A 134 0.71 -2.95 6.84
C GLU A 134 1.15 -3.65 5.55
N ALA A 135 0.20 -4.02 4.67
CA ALA A 135 0.54 -4.61 3.38
C ALA A 135 1.36 -3.64 2.50
N VAL A 136 0.99 -2.36 2.46
CA VAL A 136 1.74 -1.33 1.72
C VAL A 136 3.13 -1.10 2.31
N LYS A 137 3.26 -1.18 3.64
CA LYS A 137 4.56 -1.10 4.30
C LYS A 137 5.48 -2.27 3.92
N ALA A 138 4.96 -3.49 3.88
CA ALA A 138 5.72 -4.66 3.42
C ALA A 138 6.19 -4.49 1.96
N ILE A 139 5.31 -3.97 1.08
CA ILE A 139 5.69 -3.65 -0.31
C ILE A 139 6.81 -2.60 -0.35
N ALA A 140 6.74 -1.58 0.51
CA ALA A 140 7.78 -0.55 0.60
C ALA A 140 9.16 -1.15 0.96
N GLU A 141 9.19 -2.10 1.89
CA GLU A 141 10.39 -2.82 2.31
C GLU A 141 10.94 -3.69 1.17
N GLU A 142 10.10 -4.42 0.43
CA GLU A 142 10.52 -5.20 -0.74
C GLU A 142 11.12 -4.31 -1.83
N VAL A 143 10.48 -3.16 -2.13
CA VAL A 143 10.99 -2.20 -3.12
C VAL A 143 12.33 -1.61 -2.69
N GLN A 144 12.54 -1.40 -1.39
CA GLN A 144 13.83 -0.97 -0.87
C GLN A 144 14.90 -2.06 -1.04
N GLY A 145 14.56 -3.33 -0.77
CA GLY A 145 15.44 -4.47 -1.02
C GLY A 145 15.83 -4.62 -2.50
N MET A 146 14.93 -4.28 -3.43
CA MET A 146 15.26 -4.23 -4.86
C MET A 146 16.38 -3.23 -5.17
N LYS A 147 16.44 -2.07 -4.48
CA LYS A 147 17.52 -1.09 -4.68
C LYS A 147 18.88 -1.60 -4.20
N ASP A 148 18.92 -2.44 -3.18
CA ASP A 148 20.17 -3.02 -2.69
C ASP A 148 20.68 -4.12 -3.65
N LEU A 149 19.77 -4.93 -4.18
CA LEU A 149 20.08 -5.92 -5.23
C LEU A 149 20.59 -5.24 -6.50
N GLN A 150 19.97 -4.12 -6.90
CA GLN A 150 20.40 -3.27 -8.01
C GLN A 150 21.84 -2.77 -7.85
N ALA A 151 22.19 -2.26 -6.66
CA ALA A 151 23.55 -1.82 -6.37
C ALA A 151 24.57 -2.97 -6.47
N THR A 152 24.15 -4.18 -6.10
CA THR A 152 24.98 -5.39 -6.24
C THR A 152 25.16 -5.78 -7.70
N ILE A 153 24.10 -5.73 -8.51
CA ILE A 153 24.17 -5.97 -9.96
C ILE A 153 25.09 -4.96 -10.64
N ALA A 154 24.99 -3.67 -10.30
CA ALA A 154 25.84 -2.63 -10.87
C ALA A 154 27.34 -2.91 -10.64
N LYS A 155 27.72 -3.31 -9.43
CA LYS A 155 29.10 -3.71 -9.11
C LYS A 155 29.53 -4.96 -9.90
N ALA A 156 28.66 -5.95 -10.02
CA ALA A 156 28.95 -7.17 -10.77
C ALA A 156 29.14 -6.89 -12.26
N VAL A 157 28.33 -5.99 -12.83
CA VAL A 157 28.45 -5.52 -14.21
C VAL A 157 29.78 -4.80 -14.43
N GLU A 158 30.15 -3.87 -13.55
CA GLU A 158 31.44 -3.15 -13.64
C GLU A 158 32.64 -4.11 -13.64
N GLU A 159 32.63 -5.08 -12.73
CA GLU A 159 33.70 -6.08 -12.62
C GLU A 159 33.74 -7.02 -13.85
N GLN A 160 32.57 -7.45 -14.34
CA GLN A 160 32.49 -8.28 -15.54
C GLN A 160 32.96 -7.54 -16.80
N THR A 161 32.64 -6.24 -16.93
CA THR A 161 33.14 -5.41 -18.02
C THR A 161 34.67 -5.36 -17.97
N ARG A 162 35.26 -5.09 -16.80
CA ARG A 162 36.71 -5.04 -16.61
C ARG A 162 37.39 -6.35 -17.02
N ILE A 163 36.92 -7.49 -16.49
CA ILE A 163 37.48 -8.81 -16.79
C ILE A 163 37.37 -9.13 -18.29
N THR A 164 36.24 -8.81 -18.91
CA THR A 164 36.02 -9.13 -20.34
C THR A 164 36.90 -8.27 -21.25
N SER A 165 37.09 -6.98 -20.93
CA SER A 165 38.04 -6.12 -21.64
C SER A 165 39.49 -6.58 -21.48
N GLU A 166 39.89 -7.03 -20.29
CA GLU A 166 41.21 -7.62 -20.06
C GLU A 166 41.42 -8.90 -20.90
N LEU A 167 40.41 -9.75 -21.00
CA LEU A 167 40.44 -10.95 -21.84
C LEU A 167 40.62 -10.60 -23.33
N GLN A 168 39.91 -9.60 -23.84
CA GLN A 168 40.09 -9.13 -25.22
C GLN A 168 41.52 -8.66 -25.47
N GLU A 169 42.11 -7.90 -24.53
CA GLU A 169 43.50 -7.44 -24.64
C GLU A 169 44.52 -8.59 -24.57
N VAL A 170 44.27 -9.61 -23.76
CA VAL A 170 45.10 -10.83 -23.73
C VAL A 170 45.02 -11.58 -25.06
N VAL A 171 43.82 -11.75 -25.62
CA VAL A 171 43.60 -12.43 -26.90
C VAL A 171 44.22 -11.65 -28.06
N ARG A 172 44.06 -10.32 -28.08
CA ARG A 172 44.67 -9.44 -29.09
C ARG A 172 46.20 -9.56 -29.09
N ARG A 173 46.81 -9.51 -27.90
CA ARG A 173 48.27 -9.72 -27.75
C ARG A 173 48.70 -11.11 -28.21
N ALA A 174 47.92 -12.15 -27.92
CA ALA A 174 48.21 -13.53 -28.31
C ALA A 174 48.01 -13.80 -29.82
N LEU A 175 47.23 -12.99 -30.53
CA LEU A 175 47.01 -13.06 -31.98
C LEU A 175 48.00 -12.19 -32.79
N GLY A 176 48.52 -11.12 -32.18
CA GLY A 176 49.48 -10.21 -32.80
C GLY A 176 50.96 -10.56 -32.59
N GLY A 177 51.24 -11.58 -31.77
CA GLY A 177 52.58 -12.13 -31.52
C GLY A 177 52.81 -13.51 -32.14
#